data_AF-A0A871R326-F1
#
_entry.id   AF-A0A871R326-F1
#
_cell.length_a   1.000
_cell.length_b   1.000
_cell.length_c   1.000
_cell.angle_alpha   90.00
_cell.angle_beta   90.00
_cell.angle_gamma   90.00
#
_symmetry.space_group_name_H-M   'P 1'
#
loop_
_entity.id
_entity.type
_entity.pdbx_description
1 polymer ?
#
loop_
_entity_poly.entity_id
_entity_poly.type
_entity_poly.pdbx_seq_one_letter_code
_entity_poly.pdbx_strand_id
1 'polypeptide(L)'
;MLSSVVTRYQFILEHHMERSLVTCAFSGSHQDAIKKGFAAQEKRRQNGDQTWQIPYLTLDPKDIGRNYEAVIRVNSQSGKGGAAWIVQRNLGLDLPKAMQIDFSSVVQNNADHLGRELKAEEIISLLQRHYNVDNCATDDLNVKDYNFDKKSDKVTDVNAIVRLNGKEIALHGKGNGPISSFLNGLSDAFGVKMEVESYAEHSVGQGSTTKAATYVKISCGDKYKWGIGMHESITRASVNSIISAVNSLIKAGALDANKVSSSEHALRKFAQKKASANL
;
A
#
# COMPACT_ATOMS: atom_id res chain seq x y z
N MET A 1 44.70 28.26 1.34
CA MET A 1 43.80 27.63 0.34
C MET A 1 42.55 26.98 0.93
N LEU A 2 42.53 26.57 2.21
CA LEU A 2 41.34 26.03 2.89
C LEU A 2 40.34 27.10 3.36
N SER A 3 40.78 28.34 3.59
CA SER A 3 39.92 29.45 4.03
C SER A 3 38.99 29.98 2.94
N SER A 4 39.39 29.95 1.65
CA SER A 4 38.57 30.50 0.57
C SER A 4 37.43 29.57 0.13
N VAL A 5 37.52 28.27 0.41
CA VAL A 5 36.45 27.30 0.12
C VAL A 5 35.33 27.43 1.15
N VAL A 6 35.67 27.52 2.45
CA VAL A 6 34.70 27.67 3.55
C VAL A 6 33.88 28.95 3.42
N THR A 7 34.51 30.07 3.07
CA THR A 7 33.81 31.35 2.87
C THR A 7 32.85 31.32 1.67
N ARG A 8 33.17 30.54 0.64
CA ARG A 8 32.30 30.39 -0.55
C ARG A 8 31.07 29.51 -0.27
N TYR A 9 31.19 28.53 0.63
CA TYR A 9 30.05 27.74 1.13
C TYR A 9 29.14 28.53 2.07
N GLN A 10 29.71 29.42 2.91
CA GLN A 10 28.92 30.30 3.78
C GLN A 10 28.04 31.26 2.97
N PHE A 11 28.52 31.74 1.82
CA PHE A 11 27.78 32.67 0.96
C PHE A 11 26.57 32.02 0.25
N ILE A 12 26.69 30.77 -0.18
CA ILE A 12 25.57 30.00 -0.79
C ILE A 12 24.50 29.66 0.26
N LEU A 13 24.87 29.65 1.53
CA LEU A 13 23.93 29.44 2.63
C LEU A 13 23.13 30.73 2.95
N GLU A 14 23.46 31.93 2.51
CA GLU A 14 22.71 33.13 2.96
C GLU A 14 21.35 33.35 2.25
N HIS A 15 21.07 32.65 1.16
CA HIS A 15 19.82 32.77 0.42
C HIS A 15 18.83 31.65 0.79
N HIS A 16 17.80 32.00 1.57
CA HIS A 16 16.75 31.08 2.04
C HIS A 16 16.06 30.27 0.92
N MET A 17 16.03 30.79 -0.32
CA MET A 17 15.46 30.13 -1.50
C MET A 17 16.43 29.14 -2.17
N GLU A 18 17.75 29.39 -2.12
CA GLU A 18 18.77 28.50 -2.71
C GLU A 18 19.01 27.26 -1.85
N ARG A 19 18.99 27.40 -0.50
CA ARG A 19 19.15 26.26 0.44
C ARG A 19 18.16 25.12 0.22
N SER A 20 16.97 25.41 -0.33
CA SER A 20 15.98 24.38 -0.64
C SER A 20 16.35 23.54 -1.86
N LEU A 21 17.08 24.09 -2.82
CA LEU A 21 17.31 23.47 -4.14
C LEU A 21 18.59 22.63 -4.17
N VAL A 22 19.58 22.93 -3.31
CA VAL A 22 20.89 22.24 -3.27
C VAL A 22 20.76 20.73 -3.06
N THR A 23 19.69 20.31 -2.39
CA THR A 23 19.42 18.89 -2.16
C THR A 23 18.27 18.36 -3.00
N CYS A 24 17.64 19.13 -3.90
CA CYS A 24 16.46 18.68 -4.66
C CYS A 24 16.82 17.95 -5.96
N ALA A 25 16.06 16.89 -6.27
CA ALA A 25 16.07 16.24 -7.57
C ALA A 25 14.69 16.31 -8.24
N PHE A 26 14.58 17.15 -9.27
CA PHE A 26 13.34 17.34 -10.03
C PHE A 26 13.15 16.33 -11.17
N SER A 27 14.26 15.81 -11.72
CA SER A 27 14.20 14.81 -12.81
C SER A 27 13.93 13.41 -12.25
N GLY A 28 13.00 12.69 -12.88
CA GLY A 28 12.73 11.29 -12.55
C GLY A 28 13.95 10.36 -12.66
N SER A 29 14.88 10.63 -13.57
CA SER A 29 16.13 9.86 -13.69
C SER A 29 17.08 10.11 -12.50
N HIS A 30 17.17 11.36 -12.03
CA HIS A 30 17.92 11.70 -10.82
C HIS A 30 17.30 11.04 -9.60
N GLN A 31 15.96 11.10 -9.47
CA GLN A 31 15.24 10.45 -8.36
C GLN A 31 15.49 8.93 -8.31
N ASP A 32 15.49 8.25 -9.47
CA ASP A 32 15.78 6.81 -9.54
C ASP A 32 17.24 6.48 -9.16
N ALA A 33 18.20 7.26 -9.67
CA ALA A 33 19.62 7.10 -9.34
C ALA A 33 19.89 7.34 -7.84
N ILE A 34 19.24 8.36 -7.26
CA ILE A 34 19.32 8.64 -5.83
C ILE A 34 18.69 7.50 -5.03
N LYS A 35 17.50 7.00 -5.42
CA LYS A 35 16.85 5.84 -4.78
C LYS A 35 17.77 4.62 -4.75
N LYS A 36 18.40 4.29 -5.88
CA LYS A 36 19.40 3.21 -5.98
C LYS A 36 20.62 3.48 -5.09
N GLY A 37 21.07 4.75 -5.06
CA GLY A 37 22.15 5.21 -4.18
C GLY A 37 21.86 4.96 -2.70
N PHE A 38 20.64 5.25 -2.22
CA PHE A 38 20.25 4.95 -0.84
C PHE A 38 20.20 3.46 -0.54
N ALA A 39 19.63 2.65 -1.45
CA ALA A 39 19.60 1.21 -1.28
C ALA A 39 21.02 0.60 -1.19
N ALA A 40 21.96 1.14 -1.98
CA ALA A 40 23.38 0.76 -1.90
C ALA A 40 24.06 1.30 -0.63
N GLN A 41 23.73 2.53 -0.21
CA GLN A 41 24.25 3.14 1.01
C GLN A 41 23.88 2.34 2.25
N GLU A 42 22.64 1.86 2.32
CA GLU A 42 22.18 1.02 3.43
C GLU A 42 22.97 -0.29 3.52
N LYS A 43 23.19 -0.95 2.38
CA LYS A 43 24.04 -2.16 2.30
C LYS A 43 25.49 -1.88 2.70
N ARG A 44 26.06 -0.74 2.29
CA ARG A 44 27.43 -0.33 2.68
C ARG A 44 27.55 -0.10 4.18
N ARG A 45 26.58 0.61 4.78
CA ARG A 45 26.53 0.85 6.23
C ARG A 45 26.46 -0.44 7.03
N GLN A 46 25.69 -1.43 6.56
CA GLN A 46 25.62 -2.76 7.18
C GLN A 46 26.98 -3.50 7.15
N ASN A 47 27.82 -3.22 6.16
CA ASN A 47 29.18 -3.77 6.04
C ASN A 47 30.24 -2.92 6.74
N GLY A 48 29.84 -1.91 7.53
CA GLY A 48 30.75 -1.03 8.29
C GLY A 48 31.29 0.18 7.52
N ASP A 49 30.91 0.37 6.25
CA ASP A 49 31.33 1.53 5.46
C ASP A 49 30.36 2.71 5.65
N GLN A 50 30.87 3.78 6.27
CA GLN A 50 30.13 5.02 6.55
C GLN A 50 30.32 6.09 5.46
N THR A 51 31.07 5.80 4.40
CA THR A 51 31.34 6.77 3.32
C THR A 51 30.05 7.16 2.61
N TRP A 52 29.81 8.46 2.48
CA TRP A 52 28.66 8.96 1.74
C TRP A 52 28.88 8.82 0.23
N GLN A 53 28.06 8.01 -0.43
CA GLN A 53 28.13 7.82 -1.88
C GLN A 53 26.73 7.70 -2.49
N ILE A 54 26.09 8.84 -2.70
CA ILE A 54 24.78 8.90 -3.35
C ILE A 54 24.89 9.78 -4.60
N PRO A 55 24.48 9.29 -5.79
CA PRO A 55 24.50 10.09 -7.00
C PRO A 55 23.77 11.43 -6.80
N TYR A 56 24.36 12.52 -7.29
CA TYR A 56 23.80 13.88 -7.25
C TYR A 56 23.66 14.51 -5.85
N LEU A 57 23.98 13.80 -4.77
CA LEU A 57 24.01 14.36 -3.41
C LEU A 57 25.45 14.38 -2.89
N THR A 58 26.01 15.57 -2.75
CA THR A 58 27.39 15.77 -2.29
C THR A 58 27.57 15.57 -0.78
N LEU A 59 26.49 15.64 0.00
CA LEU A 59 26.47 15.45 1.46
C LEU A 59 25.19 14.72 1.90
N ASP A 60 25.19 14.14 3.11
CA ASP A 60 23.97 13.58 3.71
C ASP A 60 23.06 14.74 4.15
N PRO A 61 21.82 14.87 3.63
CA PRO A 61 20.90 15.94 4.05
C PRO A 61 20.67 15.98 5.57
N LYS A 62 20.80 14.84 6.25
CA LYS A 62 20.69 14.79 7.72
C LYS A 62 21.79 15.60 8.42
N ASP A 63 22.98 15.71 7.83
CA ASP A 63 24.11 16.45 8.39
C ASP A 63 23.81 17.96 8.52
N ILE A 64 22.88 18.46 7.70
CA ILE A 64 22.42 19.85 7.73
C ILE A 64 21.02 20.00 8.35
N GLY A 65 20.56 18.99 9.11
CA GLY A 65 19.26 18.99 9.76
C GLY A 65 18.08 18.94 8.78
N ARG A 66 18.30 18.48 7.54
CA ARG A 66 17.25 18.34 6.53
C ARG A 66 16.83 16.89 6.40
N ASN A 67 15.53 16.69 6.39
CA ASN A 67 14.97 15.42 5.98
C ASN A 67 15.02 15.30 4.46
N TYR A 68 15.26 14.08 4.02
CA TYR A 68 15.34 13.78 2.60
C TYR A 68 14.01 14.02 1.87
N GLU A 69 12.87 14.11 2.56
CA GLU A 69 11.59 14.52 1.95
C GLU A 69 11.66 15.89 1.28
N ALA A 70 12.61 16.75 1.71
CA ALA A 70 12.89 18.01 1.03
C ALA A 70 13.60 17.83 -0.33
N VAL A 71 14.15 16.64 -0.63
CA VAL A 71 14.95 16.29 -1.82
C VAL A 71 14.09 15.74 -2.95
N ILE A 72 13.15 14.85 -2.64
CA ILE A 72 12.19 14.31 -3.62
C ILE A 72 10.93 15.16 -3.54
N ARG A 73 10.85 16.13 -4.44
CA ARG A 73 9.59 16.81 -4.74
C ARG A 73 8.83 15.96 -5.75
N VAL A 74 7.54 15.73 -5.48
CA VAL A 74 6.64 15.07 -6.43
C VAL A 74 5.70 16.13 -7.00
N ASN A 75 6.05 16.57 -8.20
CA ASN A 75 5.25 17.42 -9.06
C ASN A 75 4.77 16.63 -10.29
N SER A 76 4.01 17.29 -11.15
CA SER A 76 3.48 16.71 -12.38
C SER A 76 4.54 16.17 -13.36
N GLN A 77 5.82 16.54 -13.17
CA GLN A 77 6.97 16.04 -13.95
C GLN A 77 7.84 15.01 -13.19
N SER A 78 7.57 14.79 -11.91
CA SER A 78 8.39 13.90 -11.09
C SER A 78 8.17 12.45 -11.51
N GLY A 79 9.26 11.73 -11.72
CA GLY A 79 9.22 10.39 -12.32
C GLY A 79 8.41 9.39 -11.51
N LYS A 80 8.02 8.29 -12.15
CA LYS A 80 7.21 7.16 -11.65
C LYS A 80 7.69 6.51 -10.32
N GLY A 81 8.81 6.97 -9.74
CA GLY A 81 9.45 6.43 -8.54
C GLY A 81 9.37 7.31 -7.30
N GLY A 82 9.09 8.62 -7.42
CA GLY A 82 9.15 9.56 -6.29
C GLY A 82 8.11 9.27 -5.21
N ALA A 83 6.84 9.10 -5.60
CA ALA A 83 5.76 8.79 -4.67
C ALA A 83 5.95 7.43 -3.98
N ALA A 84 6.35 6.39 -4.73
CA ALA A 84 6.62 5.06 -4.19
C ALA A 84 7.77 5.08 -3.18
N TRP A 85 8.79 5.91 -3.40
CA TRP A 85 9.89 6.07 -2.46
C TRP A 85 9.44 6.72 -1.14
N ILE A 86 8.60 7.75 -1.21
CA ILE A 86 8.05 8.43 -0.02
C ILE A 86 7.24 7.43 0.81
N VAL A 87 6.39 6.63 0.15
CA VAL A 87 5.59 5.57 0.76
C VAL A 87 6.47 4.50 1.41
N GLN A 88 7.50 4.02 0.71
CA GLN A 88 8.42 3.01 1.24
C GLN A 88 9.17 3.51 2.48
N ARG A 89 9.64 4.75 2.50
CA ARG A 89 10.40 5.27 3.65
C ARG A 89 9.54 5.58 4.85
N ASN A 90 8.35 6.14 4.63
CA ASN A 90 7.48 6.60 5.72
C ASN A 90 6.60 5.48 6.29
N LEU A 91 6.15 4.56 5.44
CA LEU A 91 5.23 3.48 5.85
C LEU A 91 5.88 2.09 5.80
N GLY A 92 7.09 1.96 5.26
CA GLY A 92 7.72 0.65 5.02
C GLY A 92 7.08 -0.14 3.88
N LEU A 93 6.16 0.48 3.12
CA LEU A 93 5.41 -0.18 2.05
C LEU A 93 6.20 -0.15 0.73
N ASP A 94 6.79 -1.29 0.38
CA ASP A 94 7.33 -1.56 -0.95
C ASP A 94 6.22 -1.93 -1.95
N LEU A 95 5.70 -0.92 -2.66
CA LEU A 95 4.61 -1.11 -3.61
C LEU A 95 5.07 -1.95 -4.82
N PRO A 96 4.26 -2.92 -5.31
CA PRO A 96 4.56 -3.66 -6.54
C PRO A 96 4.70 -2.74 -7.75
N LYS A 97 5.51 -3.12 -8.74
CA LYS A 97 5.85 -2.23 -9.87
C LYS A 97 4.61 -1.70 -10.61
N ALA A 98 3.62 -2.54 -10.84
CA ALA A 98 2.35 -2.15 -11.47
C ALA A 98 1.58 -1.13 -10.61
N MET A 99 1.57 -1.31 -9.29
CA MET A 99 0.94 -0.39 -8.34
C MET A 99 1.71 0.94 -8.21
N GLN A 100 3.05 0.94 -8.34
CA GLN A 100 3.83 2.19 -8.40
C GLN A 100 3.41 3.07 -9.58
N ILE A 101 3.14 2.46 -10.73
CA ILE A 101 2.68 3.16 -11.95
C ILE A 101 1.26 3.71 -11.75
N ASP A 102 0.37 2.88 -11.22
CA ASP A 102 -1.01 3.26 -10.88
C ASP A 102 -1.02 4.45 -9.90
N PHE A 103 -0.29 4.34 -8.80
CA PHE A 103 -0.24 5.38 -7.77
C PHE A 103 0.44 6.67 -8.24
N SER A 104 1.46 6.58 -9.09
CA SER A 104 2.10 7.77 -9.67
C SER A 104 1.10 8.59 -10.47
N SER A 105 0.20 7.94 -11.20
CA SER A 105 -0.86 8.61 -11.97
C SER A 105 -1.87 9.29 -11.04
N VAL A 106 -2.22 8.66 -9.91
CA VAL A 106 -3.09 9.25 -8.88
C VAL A 106 -2.48 10.50 -8.26
N VAL A 107 -1.18 10.45 -7.94
CA VAL A 107 -0.45 11.59 -7.37
C VAL A 107 -0.34 12.74 -8.37
N GLN A 108 -0.03 12.45 -9.63
CA GLN A 108 0.04 13.46 -10.70
C GLN A 108 -1.30 14.17 -10.89
N ASN A 109 -2.38 13.42 -11.04
CA ASN A 109 -3.72 13.99 -11.20
C ASN A 109 -4.11 14.90 -10.00
N ASN A 110 -3.71 14.52 -8.78
CA ASN A 110 -4.00 15.33 -7.60
C ASN A 110 -3.14 16.59 -7.52
N ALA A 111 -1.85 16.51 -7.88
CA ALA A 111 -0.96 17.66 -7.95
C ALA A 111 -1.42 18.66 -9.03
N ASP A 112 -1.80 18.16 -10.21
CA ASP A 112 -2.34 18.98 -11.31
C ASP A 112 -3.63 19.69 -10.89
N HIS A 113 -4.54 18.98 -10.22
CA HIS A 113 -5.78 19.56 -9.71
C HIS A 113 -5.53 20.70 -8.69
N LEU A 114 -4.52 20.57 -7.83
CA LEU A 114 -4.16 21.59 -6.84
C LEU A 114 -3.25 22.69 -7.40
N GLY A 115 -2.72 22.52 -8.62
CA GLY A 115 -1.77 23.45 -9.22
C GLY A 115 -0.44 23.58 -8.45
N ARG A 116 -0.08 22.59 -7.63
CA ARG A 116 1.14 22.60 -6.81
C ARG A 116 1.66 21.20 -6.50
N GLU A 117 2.90 21.14 -6.06
CA GLU A 117 3.53 19.91 -5.56
C GLU A 117 2.82 19.41 -4.27
N LEU A 118 2.78 18.08 -4.10
CA LEU A 118 2.27 17.45 -2.88
C LEU A 118 3.38 17.27 -1.84
N LYS A 119 3.06 17.53 -0.58
CA LYS A 119 3.92 17.19 0.56
C LYS A 119 3.89 15.68 0.82
N ALA A 120 4.89 15.18 1.55
CA ALA A 120 4.99 13.76 1.88
C ALA A 120 3.76 13.23 2.62
N GLU A 121 3.24 14.01 3.58
CA GLU A 121 2.04 13.66 4.36
C GLU A 121 0.79 13.62 3.50
N GLU A 122 0.71 14.48 2.47
CA GLU A 122 -0.40 14.50 1.52
C GLU A 122 -0.36 13.26 0.61
N ILE A 123 0.83 12.83 0.18
CA ILE A 123 1.01 11.61 -0.61
C ILE A 123 0.63 10.38 0.21
N ILE A 124 1.06 10.30 1.47
CA ILE A 124 0.68 9.22 2.39
C ILE A 124 -0.84 9.18 2.59
N SER A 125 -1.44 10.32 2.89
CA SER A 125 -2.89 10.44 3.07
C SER A 125 -3.66 10.13 1.79
N LEU A 126 -3.08 10.43 0.63
CA LEU A 126 -3.65 10.10 -0.68
C LEU A 126 -3.58 8.60 -0.94
N LEU A 127 -2.46 7.93 -0.66
CA LEU A 127 -2.33 6.47 -0.74
C LEU A 127 -3.39 5.78 0.11
N GLN A 128 -3.47 6.16 1.39
CA GLN A 128 -4.38 5.55 2.35
C GLN A 128 -5.84 5.66 1.88
N ARG A 129 -6.27 6.85 1.48
CA ARG A 129 -7.65 7.07 1.01
C ARG A 129 -7.92 6.43 -0.34
N HIS A 130 -6.98 6.50 -1.29
CA HIS A 130 -7.20 6.00 -2.65
C HIS A 130 -7.29 4.48 -2.70
N TYR A 131 -6.41 3.79 -1.96
CA TYR A 131 -6.40 2.33 -1.87
C TYR A 131 -7.12 1.82 -0.62
N ASN A 132 -7.97 2.64 -0.01
CA ASN A 132 -8.80 2.32 1.15
C ASN A 132 -8.06 1.48 2.22
N VAL A 133 -6.85 1.89 2.57
CA VAL A 133 -5.98 1.17 3.50
C VAL A 133 -6.66 1.15 4.87
N ASP A 134 -6.75 -0.04 5.47
CA ASP A 134 -7.49 -0.28 6.72
C ASP A 134 -8.95 0.25 6.69
N ASN A 135 -9.57 0.25 5.51
CA ASN A 135 -10.93 0.75 5.28
C ASN A 135 -11.16 2.22 5.69
N CYS A 136 -10.12 3.06 5.64
CA CYS A 136 -10.20 4.44 6.11
C CYS A 136 -11.10 5.37 5.27
N ALA A 137 -11.46 5.01 4.04
CA ALA A 137 -12.26 5.83 3.13
C ALA A 137 -13.69 5.32 2.92
N THR A 138 -13.91 4.01 3.05
CA THR A 138 -15.22 3.34 2.98
C THR A 138 -15.14 2.02 3.72
N ASP A 139 -16.18 1.71 4.49
CA ASP A 139 -16.29 0.53 5.35
C ASP A 139 -17.62 -0.22 5.15
N ASP A 140 -18.22 -0.09 3.96
CA ASP A 140 -19.48 -0.76 3.62
C ASP A 140 -19.41 -2.26 3.86
N LEU A 141 -18.31 -2.90 3.43
CA LEU A 141 -17.97 -4.29 3.70
C LEU A 141 -16.87 -4.38 4.77
N ASN A 142 -17.13 -5.15 5.82
CA ASN A 142 -16.17 -5.47 6.86
C ASN A 142 -16.18 -6.97 7.18
N VAL A 143 -15.03 -7.54 7.50
CA VAL A 143 -14.96 -8.93 7.97
C VAL A 143 -15.05 -9.00 9.49
N LYS A 144 -16.01 -9.75 10.01
CA LYS A 144 -16.17 -10.01 11.45
C LYS A 144 -15.39 -11.24 11.89
N ASP A 145 -15.57 -12.33 11.16
CA ASP A 145 -15.01 -13.62 11.52
C ASP A 145 -14.75 -14.44 10.25
N TYR A 146 -13.76 -15.31 10.29
CA TYR A 146 -13.48 -16.23 9.20
C TYR A 146 -12.70 -17.44 9.73
N ASN A 147 -12.95 -18.58 9.09
CA ASN A 147 -12.19 -19.79 9.29
C ASN A 147 -11.84 -20.41 7.95
N PHE A 148 -10.54 -20.63 7.73
CA PHE A 148 -10.02 -21.34 6.57
C PHE A 148 -9.77 -22.80 6.93
N ASP A 149 -10.31 -23.71 6.13
CA ASP A 149 -10.26 -25.15 6.34
C ASP A 149 -9.56 -25.77 5.13
N LYS A 150 -8.27 -26.08 5.28
CA LYS A 150 -7.46 -26.71 4.24
C LYS A 150 -7.88 -28.18 4.12
N LYS A 151 -8.63 -28.51 3.06
CA LYS A 151 -9.07 -29.88 2.75
C LYS A 151 -7.99 -30.70 2.06
N SER A 152 -7.18 -30.06 1.24
CA SER A 152 -6.02 -30.66 0.57
C SER A 152 -5.05 -29.58 0.09
N ASP A 153 -3.95 -29.96 -0.55
CA ASP A 153 -3.01 -28.98 -1.15
C ASP A 153 -3.60 -28.13 -2.27
N LYS A 154 -4.73 -28.55 -2.85
CA LYS A 154 -5.41 -27.81 -3.94
C LYS A 154 -6.76 -27.24 -3.53
N VAL A 155 -7.21 -27.51 -2.31
CA VAL A 155 -8.56 -27.17 -1.85
C VAL A 155 -8.51 -26.58 -0.45
N THR A 156 -8.92 -25.32 -0.36
CA THR A 156 -9.19 -24.59 0.87
C THR A 156 -10.63 -24.11 0.81
N ASP A 157 -11.41 -24.45 1.84
CA ASP A 157 -12.74 -23.90 2.05
C ASP A 157 -12.62 -22.72 3.03
N VAL A 158 -13.43 -21.70 2.85
CA VAL A 158 -13.60 -20.62 3.82
C VAL A 158 -15.05 -20.54 4.24
N ASN A 159 -15.25 -20.36 5.54
CA ASN A 159 -16.51 -19.92 6.10
C ASN A 159 -16.23 -18.57 6.75
N ALA A 160 -16.98 -17.52 6.42
CA ALA A 160 -16.78 -16.19 6.99
C ALA A 160 -18.10 -15.50 7.33
N ILE A 161 -18.06 -14.60 8.30
CA ILE A 161 -19.12 -13.63 8.56
C ILE A 161 -18.58 -12.26 8.16
N VAL A 162 -19.24 -11.63 7.20
CA VAL A 162 -18.99 -10.24 6.82
C VAL A 162 -20.18 -9.38 7.20
N ARG A 163 -19.93 -8.10 7.42
CA ARG A 163 -20.95 -7.08 7.57
C ARG A 163 -20.95 -6.25 6.29
N LEU A 164 -22.08 -6.18 5.60
CA LEU A 164 -22.30 -5.32 4.44
C LEU A 164 -23.44 -4.35 4.72
N ASN A 165 -23.21 -3.05 4.63
CA ASN A 165 -24.20 -2.00 4.92
C ASN A 165 -24.91 -2.23 6.28
N GLY A 166 -24.13 -2.60 7.30
CA GLY A 166 -24.62 -2.90 8.65
C GLY A 166 -25.22 -4.30 8.85
N LYS A 167 -25.49 -5.07 7.79
CA LYS A 167 -26.11 -6.40 7.87
C LYS A 167 -25.07 -7.52 7.84
N GLU A 168 -25.27 -8.54 8.67
CA GLU A 168 -24.39 -9.71 8.67
C GLU A 168 -24.76 -10.70 7.58
N ILE A 169 -23.74 -11.20 6.90
CA ILE A 169 -23.84 -12.13 5.78
C ILE A 169 -22.82 -13.24 6.02
N ALA A 170 -23.29 -14.47 5.96
CA ALA A 170 -22.43 -15.64 5.93
C ALA A 170 -21.90 -15.86 4.51
N LEU A 171 -20.59 -15.94 4.37
CA LEU A 171 -19.91 -16.31 3.14
C LEU A 171 -19.39 -17.73 3.26
N HIS A 172 -19.54 -18.47 2.18
CA HIS A 172 -18.85 -19.74 1.96
C HIS A 172 -18.14 -19.65 0.62
N GLY A 173 -16.87 -20.01 0.59
CA GLY A 173 -16.10 -20.00 -0.65
C GLY A 173 -15.11 -21.16 -0.69
N LYS A 174 -14.76 -21.59 -1.90
CA LYS A 174 -13.82 -22.68 -2.13
C LYS A 174 -12.79 -22.25 -3.15
N GLY A 175 -11.52 -22.51 -2.87
CA GLY A 175 -10.42 -22.12 -3.74
C GLY A 175 -9.18 -22.98 -3.52
N ASN A 176 -8.09 -22.65 -4.20
CA ASN A 176 -6.79 -23.31 -4.00
C ASN A 176 -5.96 -22.74 -2.84
N GLY A 177 -6.48 -21.73 -2.15
CA GLY A 177 -5.85 -21.12 -0.99
C GLY A 177 -6.74 -20.08 -0.31
N PRO A 178 -6.27 -19.40 0.76
CA PRO A 178 -7.07 -18.45 1.52
C PRO A 178 -7.60 -17.28 0.67
N ILE A 179 -6.76 -16.73 -0.20
CA ILE A 179 -7.13 -15.59 -1.06
C ILE A 179 -8.24 -15.97 -2.04
N SER A 180 -8.04 -17.06 -2.80
CA SER A 180 -9.00 -17.49 -3.82
C SER A 180 -10.31 -17.98 -3.20
N SER A 181 -10.25 -18.73 -2.09
CA SER A 181 -11.46 -19.17 -1.38
C SER A 181 -12.27 -17.99 -0.85
N PHE A 182 -11.63 -16.99 -0.25
CA PHE A 182 -12.30 -15.77 0.23
C PHE A 182 -12.89 -14.94 -0.91
N LEU A 183 -12.13 -14.71 -1.98
CA LEU A 183 -12.61 -13.96 -3.14
C LEU A 183 -13.77 -14.67 -3.85
N ASN A 184 -13.73 -16.00 -3.94
CA ASN A 184 -14.82 -16.78 -4.52
C ASN A 184 -16.10 -16.66 -3.68
N GLY A 185 -15.99 -16.72 -2.34
CA GLY A 185 -17.14 -16.51 -1.46
C GLY A 185 -17.77 -15.11 -1.61
N LEU A 186 -16.94 -14.08 -1.83
CA LEU A 186 -17.42 -12.75 -2.17
C LEU A 186 -18.04 -12.71 -3.57
N SER A 187 -17.42 -13.36 -4.56
CA SER A 187 -17.92 -13.41 -5.94
C SER A 187 -19.32 -14.00 -6.01
N ASP A 188 -19.53 -15.11 -5.29
CA ASP A 188 -20.83 -15.78 -5.18
C ASP A 188 -21.87 -14.88 -4.49
N ALA A 189 -21.48 -14.19 -3.41
CA ALA A 189 -22.38 -13.30 -2.67
C ALA A 189 -22.81 -12.08 -3.50
N PHE A 190 -21.90 -11.47 -4.25
CA PHE A 190 -22.20 -10.35 -5.14
C PHE A 190 -22.83 -10.78 -6.47
N GLY A 191 -22.78 -12.07 -6.81
CA GLY A 191 -23.21 -12.59 -8.12
C GLY A 191 -22.35 -12.07 -9.27
N VAL A 192 -21.10 -11.69 -9.00
CA VAL A 192 -20.16 -11.11 -9.97
C VAL A 192 -18.81 -11.79 -9.85
N LYS A 193 -18.28 -12.24 -11.00
CA LYS A 193 -16.97 -12.88 -11.05
C LYS A 193 -15.86 -11.86 -10.74
N MET A 194 -15.13 -12.11 -9.65
CA MET A 194 -13.92 -11.35 -9.32
C MET A 194 -12.68 -12.23 -9.48
N GLU A 195 -11.59 -11.65 -9.96
CA GLU A 195 -10.33 -12.37 -10.17
C GLU A 195 -9.16 -11.60 -9.56
N VAL A 196 -8.18 -12.32 -9.01
CA VAL A 196 -6.91 -11.73 -8.58
C VAL A 196 -5.98 -11.68 -9.76
N GLU A 197 -5.70 -10.48 -10.26
CA GLU A 197 -4.75 -10.27 -11.36
C GLU A 197 -3.31 -10.13 -10.88
N SER A 198 -3.12 -9.64 -9.66
CA SER A 198 -1.80 -9.45 -9.07
C SER A 198 -1.87 -9.62 -7.56
N TYR A 199 -0.84 -10.25 -7.02
CA TYR A 199 -0.61 -10.43 -5.59
C TYR A 199 0.84 -10.17 -5.27
N ALA A 200 1.10 -9.46 -4.17
CA ALA A 200 2.43 -9.32 -3.60
C ALA A 200 2.32 -9.15 -2.09
N GLU A 201 3.38 -9.54 -1.38
CA GLU A 201 3.46 -9.41 0.07
C GLU A 201 4.90 -9.21 0.52
N HIS A 202 5.10 -8.46 1.61
CA HIS A 202 6.36 -8.41 2.33
C HIS A 202 6.15 -8.04 3.80
N SER A 203 7.21 -8.21 4.59
CA SER A 203 7.26 -7.79 5.99
C SER A 203 7.60 -6.31 6.14
N VAL A 204 6.89 -5.63 7.05
CA VAL A 204 7.09 -4.23 7.41
C VAL A 204 7.50 -4.14 8.88
N GLY A 205 8.60 -3.43 9.15
CA GLY A 205 9.18 -3.29 10.48
C GLY A 205 10.34 -4.27 10.73
N GLN A 206 10.79 -4.33 11.98
CA GLN A 206 11.88 -5.23 12.42
C GLN A 206 11.53 -5.86 13.78
N GLY A 207 12.01 -7.09 14.00
CA GLY A 207 11.87 -7.79 15.28
C GLY A 207 10.44 -8.30 15.55
N SER A 208 10.05 -8.30 16.82
CA SER A 208 8.78 -8.91 17.30
C SER A 208 7.52 -8.12 16.97
N THR A 209 7.62 -6.92 16.36
CA THR A 209 6.49 -6.05 15.98
C THR A 209 6.27 -6.00 14.46
N THR A 210 6.79 -6.99 13.75
CA THR A 210 6.72 -7.05 12.28
C THR A 210 5.29 -7.29 11.82
N LYS A 211 4.83 -6.47 10.87
CA LYS A 211 3.53 -6.64 10.18
C LYS A 211 3.75 -7.22 8.79
N ALA A 212 2.80 -7.99 8.29
CA ALA A 212 2.68 -8.30 6.88
C ALA A 212 1.96 -7.15 6.17
N ALA A 213 2.46 -6.74 5.01
CA ALA A 213 1.77 -5.87 4.07
C ALA A 213 1.46 -6.65 2.80
N THR A 214 0.17 -6.73 2.46
CA THR A 214 -0.33 -7.47 1.30
C THR A 214 -0.97 -6.51 0.29
N TYR A 215 -0.68 -6.72 -0.99
CA TYR A 215 -1.20 -5.96 -2.12
C TYR A 215 -1.96 -6.89 -3.05
N VAL A 216 -3.21 -6.57 -3.35
CA VAL A 216 -4.02 -7.32 -4.31
C VAL A 216 -4.58 -6.41 -5.38
N LYS A 217 -4.53 -6.84 -6.63
CA LYS A 217 -5.28 -6.24 -7.73
C LYS A 217 -6.44 -7.16 -8.06
N ILE A 218 -7.67 -6.68 -7.86
CA ILE A 218 -8.88 -7.43 -8.12
C ILE A 218 -9.59 -6.82 -9.31
N SER A 219 -9.90 -7.65 -10.31
CA SER A 219 -10.72 -7.27 -11.45
C SER A 219 -12.14 -7.80 -11.32
N CYS A 220 -13.05 -7.08 -11.97
CA CYS A 220 -14.49 -7.30 -11.98
C CYS A 220 -15.01 -6.80 -13.34
N GLY A 221 -15.09 -7.70 -14.32
CA GLY A 221 -15.26 -7.31 -15.73
C GLY A 221 -14.10 -6.45 -16.20
N ASP A 222 -14.39 -5.32 -16.85
CA ASP A 222 -13.37 -4.38 -17.36
C ASP A 222 -12.83 -3.41 -16.30
N LYS A 223 -13.34 -3.48 -15.07
CA LYS A 223 -12.90 -2.62 -13.96
C LYS A 223 -11.95 -3.38 -13.05
N TYR A 224 -11.00 -2.67 -12.46
CA TYR A 224 -10.14 -3.21 -11.42
C TYR A 224 -9.94 -2.22 -10.27
N LYS A 225 -9.58 -2.74 -9.10
CA LYS A 225 -9.07 -1.95 -7.97
C LYS A 225 -7.91 -2.66 -7.30
N TRP A 226 -6.96 -1.86 -6.85
CA TRP A 226 -5.95 -2.31 -5.90
C TRP A 226 -6.47 -2.18 -4.48
N GLY A 227 -6.03 -3.07 -3.61
CA GLY A 227 -6.23 -2.99 -2.16
C GLY A 227 -4.93 -3.29 -1.43
N ILE A 228 -4.74 -2.61 -0.30
CA ILE A 228 -3.61 -2.83 0.60
C ILE A 228 -4.18 -3.27 1.95
N GLY A 229 -3.60 -4.32 2.52
CA GLY A 229 -3.91 -4.77 3.86
C GLY A 229 -2.64 -4.89 4.70
N MET A 230 -2.69 -4.43 5.94
CA MET A 230 -1.60 -4.56 6.88
C MET A 230 -2.08 -5.26 8.16
N HIS A 231 -1.35 -6.25 8.62
CA HIS A 231 -1.64 -6.92 9.89
C HIS A 231 -0.44 -7.74 10.37
N GLU A 232 -0.36 -8.04 11.66
CA GLU A 232 0.63 -8.99 12.22
C GLU A 232 0.45 -10.43 11.69
N SER A 233 -0.72 -10.72 11.12
CA SER A 233 -1.05 -12.03 10.53
C SER A 233 -1.12 -11.87 9.02
N ILE A 234 -0.31 -12.64 8.31
CA ILE A 234 -0.29 -12.73 6.84
C ILE A 234 -1.70 -12.96 6.28
N THR A 235 -2.42 -13.93 6.85
CA THR A 235 -3.79 -14.24 6.44
C THR A 235 -4.73 -13.06 6.65
N ARG A 236 -4.61 -12.34 7.78
CA ARG A 236 -5.45 -11.17 8.04
C ARG A 236 -5.09 -9.99 7.13
N ALA A 237 -3.80 -9.76 6.85
CA ALA A 237 -3.35 -8.75 5.90
C ALA A 237 -3.90 -9.04 4.50
N SER A 238 -3.87 -10.30 4.06
CA SER A 238 -4.49 -10.76 2.82
C SER A 238 -6.00 -10.49 2.78
N VAL A 239 -6.75 -10.88 3.81
CA VAL A 239 -8.20 -10.61 3.89
C VAL A 239 -8.49 -9.10 3.87
N ASN A 240 -7.76 -8.30 4.65
CA ASN A 240 -7.92 -6.85 4.69
C ASN A 240 -7.66 -6.22 3.30
N SER A 241 -6.65 -6.69 2.58
CA SER A 241 -6.34 -6.20 1.22
C SER A 241 -7.47 -6.48 0.23
N ILE A 242 -8.12 -7.65 0.32
CA ILE A 242 -9.29 -8.01 -0.50
C ILE A 242 -10.48 -7.12 -0.14
N ILE A 243 -10.80 -6.98 1.15
CA ILE A 243 -11.90 -6.13 1.62
C ILE A 243 -11.72 -4.68 1.16
N SER A 244 -10.49 -4.16 1.25
CA SER A 244 -10.12 -2.82 0.80
C SER A 244 -10.38 -2.61 -0.70
N ALA A 245 -9.94 -3.55 -1.54
CA ALA A 245 -10.20 -3.52 -2.99
C ALA A 245 -11.69 -3.64 -3.32
N VAL A 246 -12.42 -4.52 -2.62
CA VAL A 246 -13.86 -4.74 -2.84
C VAL A 246 -14.68 -3.52 -2.40
N ASN A 247 -14.38 -2.90 -1.26
CA ASN A 247 -14.98 -1.63 -0.85
C ASN A 247 -14.76 -0.54 -1.90
N SER A 248 -13.56 -0.47 -2.48
CA SER A 248 -13.26 0.46 -3.56
C SER A 248 -14.04 0.17 -4.85
N LEU A 249 -14.34 -1.11 -5.14
CA LEU A 249 -15.20 -1.52 -6.25
C LEU A 249 -16.68 -1.18 -6.00
N ILE A 250 -17.17 -1.37 -4.77
CA ILE A 250 -18.53 -0.96 -4.36
C ILE A 250 -18.69 0.55 -4.51
N LYS A 251 -17.75 1.33 -3.95
CA LYS A 251 -17.74 2.80 -4.07
C LYS A 251 -17.73 3.29 -5.51
N ALA A 252 -17.04 2.57 -6.39
CA ALA A 252 -16.98 2.87 -7.83
C ALA A 252 -18.20 2.38 -8.62
N GLY A 253 -19.21 1.81 -7.97
CA GLY A 253 -20.41 1.25 -8.59
C GLY A 253 -20.11 0.04 -9.49
N ALA A 254 -19.00 -0.66 -9.28
CA ALA A 254 -18.69 -1.90 -9.98
C ALA A 254 -19.40 -3.11 -9.33
N LEU A 255 -19.64 -3.03 -8.02
CA LEU A 255 -20.34 -4.04 -7.24
C LEU A 255 -21.56 -3.40 -6.58
N ASP A 256 -22.70 -4.07 -6.64
CA ASP A 256 -23.95 -3.60 -6.05
C ASP A 256 -24.19 -4.26 -4.70
N ALA A 257 -23.90 -3.52 -3.62
CA ALA A 257 -24.08 -3.99 -2.25
C ALA A 257 -25.54 -4.30 -1.89
N ASN A 258 -26.52 -3.72 -2.61
CA ASN A 258 -27.94 -3.93 -2.30
C ASN A 258 -28.48 -5.26 -2.84
N LYS A 259 -27.77 -5.91 -3.77
CA LYS A 259 -28.16 -7.21 -4.32
C LYS A 259 -27.77 -8.39 -3.42
N VAL A 260 -26.93 -8.15 -2.42
CA VAL A 260 -26.46 -9.22 -1.54
C VAL A 260 -27.50 -9.48 -0.44
N SER A 261 -28.14 -10.65 -0.48
CA SER A 261 -29.11 -11.06 0.53
C SER A 261 -28.47 -11.83 1.68
N SER A 262 -28.84 -11.50 2.92
CA SER A 262 -28.47 -12.29 4.10
C SER A 262 -29.29 -13.58 4.18
N SER A 263 -28.64 -14.74 4.30
CA SER A 263 -29.30 -16.02 4.59
C SER A 263 -29.16 -16.36 6.07
N GLU A 264 -30.27 -16.28 6.84
CA GLU A 264 -30.29 -16.69 8.25
C GLU A 264 -29.90 -18.16 8.45
N HIS A 265 -30.27 -19.03 7.49
CA HIS A 265 -29.90 -20.43 7.53
C HIS A 265 -28.38 -20.62 7.45
N ALA A 266 -27.71 -19.85 6.59
CA ALA A 266 -26.25 -19.89 6.46
C ALA A 266 -25.55 -19.36 7.73
N LEU A 267 -26.07 -18.31 8.35
CA LEU A 267 -25.56 -17.78 9.63
C LEU A 267 -25.68 -18.82 10.77
N ARG A 268 -26.82 -19.51 10.87
CA ARG A 268 -27.02 -20.59 11.86
C ARG A 268 -26.05 -21.76 11.63
N LYS A 269 -25.86 -22.16 10.37
CA LYS A 269 -24.93 -23.24 10.01
C LYS A 269 -23.48 -22.86 10.34
N PHE A 270 -23.08 -21.60 10.13
CA PHE A 270 -21.77 -21.11 10.55
C PHE A 270 -21.58 -21.22 12.06
N ALA A 271 -22.57 -20.76 12.85
CA ALA A 271 -22.51 -20.81 14.31
C ALA A 271 -22.39 -22.25 14.85
N GLN A 272 -23.14 -23.20 14.26
CA GLN A 272 -23.07 -24.62 14.61
C GLN A 272 -21.69 -25.22 14.30
N LYS A 273 -21.13 -24.94 13.12
CA LYS A 273 -19.81 -25.46 12.70
C LYS A 273 -18.68 -24.92 13.58
N LYS A 274 -18.79 -23.67 14.03
CA LYS A 274 -17.85 -23.06 14.99
C LYS A 274 -17.94 -23.71 16.37
N ALA A 275 -19.14 -24.02 16.85
CA ALA A 275 -19.33 -24.71 18.12
C ALA A 275 -18.73 -26.13 18.10
N SER A 276 -18.85 -26.86 16.98
CA SER A 276 -18.28 -28.20 16.82
C SER A 276 -16.76 -28.23 16.65
N ALA A 277 -16.12 -27.13 16.24
CA ALA A 277 -14.66 -27.05 16.09
C ALA A 277 -13.92 -26.69 17.39
N ASN A 278 -14.64 -26.27 18.43
CA ASN A 278 -14.11 -25.91 19.74
C ASN A 278 -14.31 -27.01 20.80
N LEU A 279 -14.78 -28.19 20.40
CA LEU A 279 -14.90 -29.42 21.19
C LEU A 279 -13.82 -30.41 20.73
#